data_AF-A0A2E7SGJ2-F1
#
_entry.id   AF-A0A2E7SGJ2-F1
#
_cell.length_a   1.000
_cell.length_b   1.000
_cell.length_c   1.000
_cell.angle_alpha   90.00
_cell.angle_beta   90.00
_cell.angle_gamma   90.00
#
_symmetry.space_group_name_H-M   'P 1'
#
loop_
_entity.id
_entity.type
_entity.pdbx_description
1 polymer ?
#
loop_
_entity_poly.entity_id
_entity_poly.type
_entity_poly.pdbx_seq_one_letter_code
_entity_poly.pdbx_strand_id
1 'polypeptide(L)'
;MDNKRALTELVGSLAVVYFAVSGGAMATGLVLAIFMIAMGGTILPMFTLAKMASGRDEIEDGAMDFLMQILGGVLAYSFVWWQASATGDMTWAGVSELDPNTAIASLFAGFLMMMVYDRRGGGWEVGILAWMVALGGATISGAGDVGGMLVDSAWTGANILGVFGGMVCAGLGAYLAVMFGESVLGEEE
;
A
#
# COMPACT_ATOMS: atom_id res chain seq x y z
N MET A 1 -17.56 -13.75 -8.30
CA MET A 1 -16.54 -13.77 -7.22
C MET A 1 -15.40 -14.67 -7.62
N ASP A 2 -14.22 -14.09 -7.87
CA ASP A 2 -13.01 -14.85 -8.20
C ASP A 2 -12.11 -15.02 -6.96
N ASN A 3 -12.12 -16.20 -6.36
CA ASN A 3 -11.28 -16.53 -5.20
C ASN A 3 -9.79 -16.34 -5.48
N LYS A 4 -9.35 -16.43 -6.75
CA LYS A 4 -7.94 -16.23 -7.11
C LYS A 4 -7.50 -14.80 -6.92
N ARG A 5 -8.35 -13.82 -7.27
CA ARG A 5 -8.10 -12.38 -7.10
C ARG A 5 -7.91 -12.04 -5.62
N ALA A 6 -8.86 -12.45 -4.78
CA ALA A 6 -8.80 -12.24 -3.34
C ALA A 6 -7.54 -12.86 -2.70
N LEU A 7 -7.16 -14.08 -3.13
CA LEU A 7 -5.92 -14.72 -2.66
C LEU A 7 -4.65 -14.00 -3.14
N THR A 8 -4.64 -13.49 -4.37
CA THR A 8 -3.55 -12.68 -4.90
C THR A 8 -3.30 -11.45 -4.04
N GLU A 9 -4.37 -10.74 -3.69
CA GLU A 9 -4.30 -9.54 -2.85
C GLU A 9 -3.86 -9.85 -1.43
N LEU A 10 -4.39 -10.92 -0.84
CA LEU A 10 -4.00 -11.40 0.49
C LEU A 10 -2.51 -11.77 0.57
N VAL A 11 -2.06 -12.66 -0.32
CA VAL A 11 -0.69 -13.20 -0.31
C VAL A 11 0.32 -12.14 -0.70
N GLY A 12 0.01 -11.34 -1.72
CA GLY A 12 0.86 -10.23 -2.16
C GLY A 12 1.06 -9.21 -1.04
N SER A 13 -0.03 -8.78 -0.39
CA SER A 13 0.06 -7.79 0.69
C SER A 13 0.79 -8.35 1.92
N LEU A 14 0.53 -9.61 2.28
CA LEU A 14 1.24 -10.29 3.35
C LEU A 14 2.75 -10.31 3.10
N ALA A 15 3.19 -10.68 1.90
CA ALA A 15 4.60 -10.71 1.57
C ALA A 15 5.23 -9.31 1.58
N VAL A 16 4.59 -8.34 0.93
CA VAL A 16 5.09 -6.95 0.88
C VAL A 16 5.24 -6.38 2.30
N VAL A 17 4.24 -6.56 3.17
CA VAL A 17 4.30 -6.08 4.55
C VAL A 17 5.36 -6.82 5.36
N TYR A 18 5.48 -8.14 5.21
CA TYR A 18 6.49 -8.92 5.92
C TYR A 18 7.90 -8.36 5.66
N PHE A 19 8.22 -8.07 4.39
CA PHE A 19 9.51 -7.50 4.02
C PHE A 19 9.63 -6.00 4.33
N ALA A 20 8.54 -5.25 4.41
CA ALA A 20 8.55 -3.88 4.92
C ALA A 20 8.98 -3.82 6.39
N VAL A 21 8.47 -4.74 7.20
CA VAL A 21 8.77 -4.79 8.63
C VAL A 21 10.16 -5.39 8.90
N SER A 22 10.55 -6.44 8.17
CA SER A 22 11.76 -7.22 8.48
C SER A 22 12.96 -7.01 7.53
N GLY A 23 12.73 -6.57 6.30
CA GLY A 23 13.73 -6.53 5.22
C GLY A 23 14.08 -5.13 4.69
N GLY A 24 13.34 -4.10 5.12
CA GLY A 24 13.55 -2.72 4.72
C GLY A 24 12.98 -2.33 3.35
N ALA A 25 13.11 -1.05 3.02
CA ALA A 25 12.40 -0.44 1.89
C ALA A 25 12.78 -1.03 0.51
N MET A 26 14.06 -1.40 0.29
CA MET A 26 14.50 -2.00 -0.98
C MET A 26 13.88 -3.40 -1.18
N ALA A 27 13.92 -4.25 -0.15
CA ALA A 27 13.34 -5.58 -0.21
C ALA A 27 11.83 -5.51 -0.47
N THR A 28 11.15 -4.56 0.19
CA THR A 28 9.73 -4.29 0.00
C THR A 28 9.40 -3.95 -1.45
N GLY A 29 10.14 -3.02 -2.05
CA GLY A 29 9.94 -2.63 -3.45
C GLY A 29 10.17 -3.76 -4.43
N LEU A 30 11.21 -4.57 -4.22
CA LEU A 30 11.50 -5.75 -5.06
C LEU A 30 10.41 -6.81 -4.94
N VAL A 31 9.94 -7.11 -3.73
CA VAL A 31 8.87 -8.08 -3.49
C VAL A 31 7.57 -7.61 -4.14
N LEU A 32 7.23 -6.33 -3.99
CA LEU A 32 6.08 -5.73 -4.66
C LEU A 32 6.15 -5.94 -6.18
N ALA A 33 7.29 -5.61 -6.80
CA ALA A 33 7.48 -5.80 -8.24
C ALA A 33 7.30 -7.27 -8.66
N ILE A 34 7.93 -8.21 -7.95
CA ILE A 34 7.84 -9.64 -8.25
C ILE A 34 6.38 -10.12 -8.21
N PHE A 35 5.64 -9.75 -7.18
CA PHE A 35 4.25 -10.17 -7.04
C PHE A 35 3.33 -9.51 -8.06
N MET A 36 3.57 -8.25 -8.41
CA MET A 36 2.85 -7.58 -9.50
C MET A 36 3.09 -8.26 -10.85
N ILE A 37 4.33 -8.64 -11.16
CA ILE A 37 4.67 -9.36 -12.39
C ILE A 37 4.06 -10.76 -12.41
N ALA A 38 4.11 -11.48 -11.28
CA ALA A 38 3.70 -12.88 -11.22
C ALA A 38 2.18 -13.07 -11.11
N MET A 39 1.48 -12.17 -10.40
CA MET A 39 0.07 -12.38 -10.03
C MET A 39 -0.88 -11.27 -10.52
N GLY A 40 -0.37 -10.15 -11.04
CA GLY A 40 -1.19 -9.08 -11.64
C GLY A 40 -2.09 -8.30 -10.68
N GLY A 41 -1.83 -8.37 -9.36
CA GLY A 41 -2.63 -7.69 -8.34
C GLY A 41 -2.27 -6.21 -8.16
N THR A 42 -3.17 -5.50 -7.47
CA THR A 42 -2.93 -4.12 -7.01
C THR A 42 -2.02 -4.11 -5.78
N ILE A 43 -2.24 -5.03 -4.83
CA ILE A 43 -1.44 -5.34 -3.62
C ILE A 43 -1.38 -4.20 -2.59
N LEU A 44 -1.46 -2.95 -3.05
CA LEU A 44 -1.40 -1.74 -2.27
C LEU A 44 -2.80 -1.11 -2.15
N PRO A 45 -3.27 -0.83 -0.92
CA PRO A 45 -4.58 -0.23 -0.67
C PRO A 45 -4.86 1.06 -1.44
N MET A 46 -3.84 1.91 -1.63
CA MET A 46 -3.96 3.15 -2.40
C MET A 46 -4.35 2.94 -3.87
N PHE A 47 -3.86 1.87 -4.52
CA PHE A 47 -4.20 1.56 -5.91
C PHE A 47 -5.63 1.04 -5.99
N THR A 48 -6.02 0.17 -5.06
CA THR A 48 -7.39 -0.33 -4.97
C THR A 48 -8.38 0.79 -4.72
N LEU A 49 -8.08 1.72 -3.81
CA LEU A 49 -8.90 2.92 -3.57
C LEU A 49 -9.05 3.78 -4.83
N ALA A 50 -7.96 4.01 -5.57
CA ALA A 50 -7.99 4.80 -6.79
C ALA A 50 -8.78 4.13 -7.92
N LYS A 51 -8.62 2.81 -8.11
CA LYS A 51 -9.37 2.06 -9.13
C LYS A 51 -10.86 1.99 -8.82
N MET A 52 -11.23 1.82 -7.55
CA MET A 52 -12.63 1.94 -7.12
C MET A 52 -13.19 3.35 -7.38
N ALA A 53 -12.46 4.39 -6.97
CA ALA A 53 -12.91 5.77 -7.11
C ALA A 53 -13.03 6.24 -8.58
N SER A 54 -12.20 5.69 -9.48
CA SER A 54 -12.23 5.98 -10.92
C SER A 54 -13.20 5.09 -11.71
N GLY A 55 -13.85 4.10 -11.07
CA GLY A 55 -14.74 3.17 -11.76
C GLY A 55 -14.03 2.11 -12.60
N ARG A 56 -12.71 1.95 -12.44
CA ARG A 56 -11.91 0.91 -13.11
C ARG A 56 -12.02 -0.47 -12.45
N ASP A 57 -12.48 -0.52 -11.21
CA ASP A 57 -12.90 -1.73 -10.52
C ASP A 57 -14.32 -1.55 -9.98
N GLU A 58 -15.13 -2.61 -10.02
CA GLU A 58 -16.41 -2.62 -9.32
C GLU A 58 -16.19 -2.46 -7.82
N ILE A 59 -17.05 -1.69 -7.16
CA ILE A 59 -16.91 -1.36 -5.74
C ILE A 59 -16.89 -2.62 -4.87
N GLU A 60 -17.71 -3.63 -5.19
CA GLU A 60 -17.77 -4.88 -4.43
C GLU A 60 -16.44 -5.65 -4.51
N ASP A 61 -15.88 -5.78 -5.70
CA ASP A 61 -14.60 -6.45 -5.93
C ASP A 61 -13.43 -5.67 -5.31
N GLY A 62 -13.38 -4.35 -5.52
CA GLY A 62 -12.34 -3.51 -4.94
C GLY A 62 -12.40 -3.45 -3.41
N ALA A 63 -13.60 -3.47 -2.81
CA ALA A 63 -13.74 -3.55 -1.36
C ALA A 63 -13.21 -4.89 -0.82
N MET A 64 -13.47 -5.98 -1.53
CA MET A 64 -12.91 -7.29 -1.17
C MET A 64 -11.38 -7.29 -1.27
N ASP A 65 -10.81 -6.77 -2.35
CA ASP A 65 -9.36 -6.65 -2.53
C ASP A 65 -8.73 -5.84 -1.39
N PHE A 66 -9.32 -4.69 -1.06
CA PHE A 66 -8.88 -3.84 0.05
C PHE A 66 -8.89 -4.62 1.38
N LEU A 67 -9.97 -5.34 1.68
CA LEU A 67 -10.07 -6.15 2.90
C LEU A 67 -9.01 -7.26 2.94
N MET A 68 -8.76 -7.93 1.81
CA MET A 68 -7.73 -8.97 1.71
C MET A 68 -6.33 -8.41 1.91
N GLN A 69 -6.04 -7.21 1.38
CA GLN A 69 -4.77 -6.53 1.62
C GLN A 69 -4.60 -6.18 3.09
N ILE A 70 -5.61 -5.58 3.73
CA ILE A 70 -5.57 -5.27 5.17
C ILE A 70 -5.35 -6.54 5.99
N LEU A 71 -6.08 -7.62 5.69
CA LEU A 71 -5.88 -8.91 6.35
C LEU A 71 -4.44 -9.43 6.16
N GLY A 72 -3.89 -9.32 4.96
CA GLY A 72 -2.50 -9.71 4.66
C GLY A 72 -1.50 -8.93 5.50
N GLY A 73 -1.68 -7.62 5.63
CA GLY A 73 -0.83 -6.78 6.47
C GLY A 73 -0.92 -7.10 7.96
N VAL A 74 -2.12 -7.36 8.47
CA VAL A 74 -2.33 -7.80 9.86
C VAL A 74 -1.64 -9.14 10.13
N LEU A 75 -1.79 -10.12 9.24
CA LEU A 75 -1.14 -11.43 9.38
C LEU A 75 0.38 -11.31 9.33
N ALA A 76 0.92 -10.56 8.37
CA ALA A 76 2.35 -10.34 8.23
C ALA A 76 2.95 -9.71 9.48
N TYR A 77 2.35 -8.63 10.00
CA TYR A 77 2.82 -7.98 11.21
C TYR A 77 2.75 -8.94 12.41
N SER A 78 1.64 -9.68 12.55
CA SER A 78 1.47 -10.68 13.62
C SER A 78 2.56 -11.75 13.59
N PHE A 79 2.94 -12.23 12.39
CA PHE A 79 4.02 -13.20 12.24
C PHE A 79 5.38 -12.64 12.61
N VAL A 80 5.69 -11.41 12.20
CA VAL A 80 6.95 -10.77 12.54
C VAL A 80 7.02 -10.48 14.04
N TRP A 81 5.93 -9.97 14.62
CA TRP A 81 5.81 -9.77 16.06
C TRP A 81 6.00 -11.08 16.84
N TRP A 82 5.36 -12.16 16.41
CA TRP A 82 5.51 -13.47 17.04
C TRP A 82 6.97 -13.99 16.94
N GLN A 83 7.61 -13.88 15.78
CA GLN A 83 9.01 -14.26 15.61
C GLN A 83 9.95 -13.42 16.50
N ALA A 84 9.70 -12.12 16.59
CA ALA A 84 10.49 -11.22 17.40
C ALA A 84 10.28 -11.47 18.90
N SER A 85 9.05 -11.77 19.33
CA SER A 85 8.69 -12.07 20.74
C SER A 85 9.49 -13.24 21.34
N ALA A 86 10.03 -14.13 20.51
CA ALA A 86 10.90 -15.22 20.94
C ALA A 86 12.32 -14.76 21.32
N THR A 87 12.76 -13.58 20.86
CA THR A 87 14.12 -13.06 21.03
C THR A 87 14.20 -11.66 21.66
N GLY A 88 13.08 -10.96 21.81
CA GLY A 88 12.97 -9.67 22.50
C GLY A 88 11.59 -9.02 22.30
N ASP A 89 11.42 -7.80 22.82
CA ASP A 89 10.19 -7.02 22.60
C ASP A 89 10.29 -6.29 21.26
N MET A 90 9.32 -6.55 20.37
CA MET A 90 9.09 -5.74 19.18
C MET A 90 7.94 -4.80 19.45
N THR A 91 8.19 -3.49 19.30
CA THR A 91 7.17 -2.45 19.34
C THR A 91 7.06 -1.80 17.98
N TRP A 92 5.84 -1.61 17.52
CA TRP A 92 5.49 -0.82 16.35
C TRP A 92 6.03 0.60 16.55
N ALA A 93 6.84 1.06 15.58
CA ALA A 93 7.45 2.38 15.63
C ALA A 93 6.46 3.54 15.36
N GLY A 94 5.20 3.21 15.06
CA GLY A 94 4.20 4.18 14.62
C GLY A 94 4.41 4.64 13.18
N VAL A 95 3.54 5.55 12.75
CA VAL A 95 3.70 6.35 11.54
C VAL A 95 3.89 7.81 11.94
N SER A 96 4.59 8.58 11.09
CA SER A 96 4.66 10.03 11.25
C SER A 96 3.26 10.63 11.35
N GLU A 97 3.10 11.64 12.20
CA GLU A 97 1.84 12.37 12.31
C GLU A 97 1.45 12.96 10.94
N LEU A 98 0.17 12.88 10.59
CA LEU A 98 -0.34 13.41 9.34
C LEU A 98 -0.47 14.93 9.42
N ASP A 99 0.65 15.62 9.30
CA ASP A 99 0.71 17.06 9.13
C ASP A 99 0.47 17.47 7.66
N PRO A 100 0.31 18.77 7.35
CA PRO A 100 0.10 19.22 5.98
C PRO A 100 1.22 18.82 5.01
N ASN A 101 2.47 18.75 5.48
CA ASN A 101 3.61 18.38 4.66
C ASN A 101 3.54 16.90 4.25
N THR A 102 3.36 16.03 5.23
CA THR A 102 3.25 14.58 5.09
C THR A 102 2.01 14.21 4.26
N ALA A 103 0.89 14.89 4.47
CA ALA A 103 -0.32 14.69 3.66
C ALA A 103 -0.08 14.98 2.16
N ILE A 104 0.60 16.09 1.85
CA ILE A 104 0.94 16.45 0.46
C ILE A 104 1.97 15.47 -0.13
N ALA A 105 2.97 15.07 0.66
CA ALA A 105 3.94 14.06 0.26
C ALA A 105 3.27 12.72 -0.08
N SER A 106 2.36 12.25 0.76
CA SER A 106 1.55 11.04 0.51
C SER A 106 0.68 11.17 -0.73
N LEU A 107 0.10 12.33 -0.99
CA LEU A 107 -0.67 12.60 -2.20
C LEU A 107 0.21 12.47 -3.46
N PHE A 108 1.38 13.12 -3.49
CA PHE A 108 2.27 13.03 -4.65
C PHE A 108 2.90 11.64 -4.81
N ALA A 109 3.19 10.95 -3.72
CA ALA A 109 3.55 9.54 -3.73
C ALA A 109 2.49 8.71 -4.45
N GLY A 110 1.22 8.87 -4.05
CA GLY A 110 0.08 8.23 -4.71
C GLY A 110 -0.02 8.52 -6.18
N PHE A 111 0.08 9.80 -6.53
CA PHE A 111 0.03 10.27 -7.91
C PHE A 111 1.12 9.61 -8.77
N LEU A 112 2.38 9.71 -8.35
CA LEU A 112 3.51 9.19 -9.13
C LEU A 112 3.48 7.67 -9.25
N MET A 113 3.13 6.97 -8.16
CA MET A 113 3.04 5.50 -8.17
C MET A 113 1.95 5.01 -9.12
N MET A 114 0.77 5.64 -9.10
CA MET A 114 -0.32 5.26 -9.98
C MET A 114 -0.06 5.66 -11.43
N MET A 115 0.61 6.80 -11.67
CA MET A 115 1.06 7.19 -13.00
C MET A 115 1.95 6.12 -13.66
N VAL A 116 2.90 5.55 -12.89
CA VAL A 116 3.78 4.49 -13.39
C VAL A 116 2.99 3.18 -13.57
N TYR A 117 2.19 2.81 -12.57
CA TYR A 117 1.38 1.59 -12.62
C TYR A 117 0.42 1.59 -13.81
N ASP A 118 -0.25 2.71 -14.08
CA ASP A 118 -1.26 2.78 -15.13
C ASP A 118 -0.66 2.66 -16.54
N ARG A 119 0.53 3.25 -16.75
CA ARG A 119 1.17 3.25 -18.07
C ARG A 119 2.02 2.02 -18.36
N ARG A 120 2.62 1.43 -17.34
CA ARG A 120 3.56 0.30 -17.50
C ARG A 120 2.99 -1.02 -16.98
N GLY A 121 1.81 -0.98 -16.37
CA GLY A 121 1.28 -2.09 -15.59
C GLY A 121 2.03 -2.28 -14.28
N GLY A 122 1.71 -3.37 -13.59
CA GLY A 122 2.48 -3.83 -12.44
C GLY A 122 3.85 -4.35 -12.87
N GLY A 123 4.93 -3.89 -12.22
CA GLY A 123 6.28 -4.18 -12.69
C GLY A 123 7.41 -3.66 -11.81
N TRP A 124 8.63 -3.75 -12.34
CA TRP A 124 9.85 -3.33 -11.66
C TRP A 124 9.88 -1.82 -11.39
N GLU A 125 9.33 -1.02 -12.30
CA GLU A 125 9.25 0.44 -12.19
C GLU A 125 8.43 0.85 -10.97
N VAL A 126 7.29 0.18 -10.75
CA VAL A 126 6.42 0.42 -9.59
C VAL A 126 7.14 0.01 -8.30
N GLY A 127 7.83 -1.12 -8.29
CA GLY A 127 8.60 -1.58 -7.13
C GLY A 127 9.77 -0.66 -6.76
N ILE A 128 10.54 -0.21 -7.75
CA ILE A 128 11.64 0.75 -7.55
C ILE A 128 11.11 2.08 -7.02
N LEU A 129 10.02 2.57 -7.61
CA LEU A 129 9.41 3.82 -7.16
C LEU A 129 8.84 3.68 -5.74
N ALA A 130 8.17 2.57 -5.41
CA ALA A 130 7.70 2.29 -4.06
C ALA A 130 8.84 2.30 -3.03
N TRP A 131 9.99 1.73 -3.37
CA TRP A 131 11.19 1.81 -2.55
C TRP A 131 11.66 3.26 -2.35
N MET A 132 11.78 4.04 -3.43
CA MET A 132 12.25 5.43 -3.36
C MET A 132 11.30 6.31 -2.54
N VAL A 133 10.00 6.14 -2.71
CA VAL A 133 8.98 6.88 -1.98
C VAL A 133 9.00 6.53 -0.50
N ALA A 134 9.18 5.26 -0.15
CA ALA A 134 9.35 4.82 1.25
C ALA A 134 10.61 5.42 1.90
N LEU A 135 11.73 5.55 1.17
CA LEU A 135 12.93 6.23 1.66
C LEU A 135 12.74 7.75 1.79
N GLY A 136 11.93 8.35 0.92
CA GLY A 136 11.63 9.77 0.93
C GLY A 136 10.75 10.22 2.11
N GLY A 137 10.31 9.30 2.98
CA GLY A 137 9.48 9.61 4.13
C GLY A 137 8.03 9.94 3.79
N ALA A 138 7.61 9.74 2.54
CA ALA A 138 6.21 9.85 2.18
C ALA A 138 5.46 8.67 2.79
N THR A 139 4.45 8.96 3.60
CA THR A 139 3.63 7.95 4.25
C THR A 139 2.77 7.27 3.19
N ILE A 140 3.28 6.19 2.58
CA ILE A 140 2.44 5.17 1.94
C ILE A 140 1.90 4.31 3.08
N SER A 141 1.08 4.89 3.96
CA SER A 141 0.56 4.10 5.06
C SER A 141 -0.26 2.96 4.46
N GLY A 142 0.21 1.75 4.77
CA GLY A 142 -0.23 0.53 4.11
C GLY A 142 -0.95 -0.39 5.07
N ALA A 143 -1.36 -1.54 4.54
CA ALA A 143 -1.91 -2.64 5.33
C ALA A 143 -1.00 -3.03 6.52
N GLY A 144 0.31 -2.80 6.41
CA GLY A 144 1.27 -3.08 7.48
C GLY A 144 1.13 -2.20 8.70
N ASP A 145 0.83 -0.90 8.55
CA ASP A 145 0.65 0.00 9.69
C ASP A 145 -0.69 -0.27 10.40
N VAL A 146 -1.71 -0.67 9.66
CA VAL A 146 -2.97 -1.19 10.24
C VAL A 146 -2.67 -2.43 11.08
N GLY A 147 -1.84 -3.34 10.57
CA GLY A 147 -1.35 -4.51 11.30
C GLY A 147 -0.61 -4.14 12.58
N GLY A 148 0.36 -3.24 12.49
CA GLY A 148 1.16 -2.77 13.62
C GLY A 148 0.31 -2.11 14.71
N MET A 149 -0.56 -1.18 14.31
CA MET A 149 -1.48 -0.52 15.24
C MET A 149 -2.41 -1.52 15.95
N LEU A 150 -2.90 -2.53 15.24
CA LEU A 150 -3.83 -3.52 15.78
C LEU A 150 -3.15 -4.49 16.74
N VAL A 151 -2.00 -5.06 16.35
CA VAL A 151 -1.26 -6.05 17.15
C VAL A 151 -0.73 -5.42 18.44
N ASP A 152 -0.17 -4.21 18.35
CA ASP A 152 0.38 -3.50 19.51
C ASP A 152 -0.68 -2.71 20.30
N SER A 153 -1.95 -2.76 19.87
CA SER A 153 -3.06 -2.02 20.49
C SER A 153 -2.83 -0.50 20.60
N ALA A 154 -2.16 0.10 19.61
CA ALA A 154 -1.73 1.48 19.62
C ALA A 154 -2.80 2.47 19.11
N TRP A 155 -4.00 2.44 19.71
CA TRP A 155 -5.22 3.12 19.24
C TRP A 155 -5.31 4.62 19.58
N THR A 156 -4.26 5.39 19.31
CA THR A 156 -4.28 6.85 19.53
C THR A 156 -4.88 7.60 18.33
N GLY A 157 -5.47 8.77 18.57
CA GLY A 157 -6.02 9.60 17.47
C GLY A 157 -4.98 9.99 16.43
N ALA A 158 -3.74 10.26 16.86
CA ALA A 158 -2.61 10.55 15.97
C ALA A 158 -2.26 9.33 15.09
N ASN A 159 -2.23 8.12 15.65
CA ASN A 159 -1.96 6.90 14.90
C ASN A 159 -3.09 6.61 13.89
N ILE A 160 -4.35 6.73 14.31
CA ILE A 160 -5.50 6.52 13.43
C ILE A 160 -5.46 7.50 12.25
N LEU A 161 -5.18 8.78 12.51
CA LEU A 161 -5.09 9.80 11.46
C LEU A 161 -3.88 9.57 10.55
N GLY A 162 -2.71 9.26 11.13
CA GLY A 162 -1.50 8.92 10.39
C GLY A 162 -1.72 7.77 9.41
N VAL A 163 -2.33 6.68 9.91
CA VAL A 163 -2.54 5.46 9.13
C VAL A 163 -3.63 5.66 8.07
N PHE A 164 -4.86 5.92 8.49
CA PHE A 164 -5.98 5.98 7.54
C PHE A 164 -5.98 7.27 6.71
N GLY A 165 -5.61 8.40 7.32
CA GLY A 165 -5.52 9.66 6.59
C GLY A 165 -4.40 9.65 5.55
N GLY A 166 -3.22 9.09 5.89
CA GLY A 166 -2.14 8.88 4.93
C GLY A 166 -2.56 8.00 3.75
N MET A 167 -3.27 6.89 4.03
CA MET A 167 -3.82 5.99 3.02
C MET A 167 -4.83 6.70 2.10
N VAL A 168 -5.71 7.53 2.66
CA VAL A 168 -6.68 8.33 1.89
C VAL A 168 -5.97 9.38 1.03
N CYS A 169 -4.97 10.10 1.57
CA CYS A 169 -4.20 11.07 0.79
C CYS A 169 -3.48 10.41 -0.39
N ALA A 170 -2.85 9.25 -0.16
CA ALA A 170 -2.20 8.47 -1.21
C ALA A 170 -3.21 7.93 -2.24
N GLY A 171 -4.37 7.43 -1.79
CA GLY A 171 -5.45 7.00 -2.68
C GLY A 171 -6.03 8.13 -3.53
N LEU A 172 -6.19 9.33 -2.95
CA LEU A 172 -6.62 10.53 -3.68
C LEU A 172 -5.58 10.93 -4.74
N GLY A 173 -4.29 10.93 -4.39
CA GLY A 173 -3.22 11.17 -5.34
C GLY A 173 -3.24 10.19 -6.50
N ALA A 174 -3.40 8.91 -6.21
CA ALA A 174 -3.52 7.86 -7.22
C ALA A 174 -4.75 8.05 -8.11
N TYR A 175 -5.91 8.42 -7.54
CA TYR A 175 -7.09 8.78 -8.32
C TYR A 175 -6.85 9.97 -9.25
N LEU A 176 -6.18 11.02 -8.77
CA LEU A 176 -5.81 12.19 -9.58
C LEU A 176 -4.89 11.82 -10.75
N ALA A 177 -3.99 10.84 -10.56
CA ALA A 177 -3.14 10.34 -11.64
C ALA A 177 -3.94 9.65 -12.75
N VAL A 178 -4.96 8.86 -12.40
CA VAL A 178 -5.87 8.24 -13.37
C VAL A 178 -6.58 9.32 -14.19
N MET A 179 -7.19 10.29 -13.52
CA MET A 179 -7.90 11.40 -14.18
C MET A 179 -6.96 12.25 -15.04
N PHE A 180 -5.74 12.49 -14.57
CA PHE A 180 -4.72 13.22 -15.32
C PHE A 180 -4.28 12.45 -16.57
N GLY A 181 -4.05 11.14 -16.46
CA GLY A 181 -3.72 10.28 -17.59
C GLY A 181 -4.80 10.33 -18.68
N GLU A 182 -6.06 10.19 -18.28
CA GLU A 182 -7.22 10.22 -19.18
C GLU A 182 -7.44 11.58 -19.85
N SER A 183 -7.23 12.67 -19.11
CA SER A 183 -7.55 14.03 -19.61
C SER A 183 -6.40 14.74 -20.33
N VAL A 184 -5.15 14.47 -19.94
CA VAL A 184 -3.99 15.26 -20.40
C VAL A 184 -3.05 14.45 -21.28
N LEU A 185 -2.87 13.16 -20.99
CA LEU A 185 -1.88 12.34 -21.69
C LEU A 185 -2.44 11.54 -22.87
N GLY A 186 -3.77 11.40 -22.95
CA GLY A 186 -4.44 10.61 -23.98
C GLY A 186 -4.13 9.11 -23.88
N GLU A 187 -4.94 8.29 -24.56
CA GLU A 187 -4.58 6.89 -24.81
C GLU A 187 -3.34 6.87 -25.73
N GLU A 188 -2.27 6.17 -25.35
CA GLU A 188 -1.19 5.87 -26.29
C GLU A 188 -1.78 4.95 -27.37
N GLU A 189 -1.86 5.43 -28.62
CA GLU A 189 -2.09 4.60 -29.81
C GLU A 189 -1.01 3.52 -30.00
#